data_AF-A0A7G5XJK6-F1
#
_entry.id   AF-A0A7G5XJK6-F1
#
_cell.length_a   1.000
_cell.length_b   1.000
_cell.length_c   1.000
_cell.angle_alpha   90.00
_cell.angle_beta   90.00
_cell.angle_gamma   90.00
#
_symmetry.space_group_name_H-M   'P 1'
#
loop_
_entity.id
_entity.type
_entity.pdbx_description
1 polymer ?
#
loop_
_entity_poly.entity_id
_entity_poly.type
_entity_poly.pdbx_seq_one_letter_code
_entity_poly.pdbx_strand_id
1 'polypeptide(L)'
;MKKNTSKLSLIIMLMFVLAACSKWDDYKKYTEAGETIYSGKIDSVKTYPGNQRIKITGLLPADPKIAKAKISWNDGKDSIIYAITKGPGIDTFSKIVPVPEGIYNFTIQTFDAVGNSSMKVNASGTAYGPKYESGLTNRAVNRAELMTTGKAELAWDNLDAASGALGTWVRYTKVGDVVDSVFVPLTQSLTSLDNFKPGTSVRLRTLYLPKPNCIDTFSSALQTVGVMYDVTAQYILNAGINFANSDGGTGRWQTPAQWITTPDVRNGGGDVGGLDNGGWLPSKALSLEAWWGMPEIPNGKIYQSFTLPAGKYTLVMTAGDCSDGGTKYITVAAGTVLPDINNVQTSSIVFKNITKWADNKLNFTLANATQVAMGLQAGMKAEGNFMKVFKVRLYLTP
;
A
#
# COMPACT_ATOMS: atom_id res chain seq x y z
N MET A 1 84.31 76.08 -21.50
CA MET A 1 83.28 75.26 -22.19
C MET A 1 82.09 75.01 -21.24
N LYS A 2 81.13 75.95 -21.15
CA LYS A 2 79.93 75.80 -20.30
C LYS A 2 78.83 75.06 -21.07
N LYS A 3 78.79 73.75 -20.83
CA LYS A 3 77.69 72.78 -20.93
C LYS A 3 76.40 73.21 -21.66
N ASN A 4 76.23 72.73 -22.90
CA ASN A 4 74.96 72.60 -23.63
C ASN A 4 74.02 71.49 -23.05
N THR A 5 74.34 70.91 -21.89
CA THR A 5 73.61 69.75 -21.33
C THR A 5 72.18 70.08 -20.85
N SER A 6 71.88 71.35 -20.50
CA SER A 6 70.55 71.77 -20.06
C SER A 6 69.51 71.76 -21.19
N LYS A 7 69.89 72.15 -22.42
CA LYS A 7 68.99 72.12 -23.59
C LYS A 7 68.73 70.71 -24.09
N LEU A 8 69.72 69.82 -23.98
CA LEU A 8 69.59 68.42 -24.40
C LEU A 8 68.69 67.62 -23.46
N SER A 9 68.78 67.83 -22.14
CA SER A 9 67.86 67.21 -21.16
C SER A 9 66.41 67.67 -21.32
N LEU A 10 66.16 68.94 -21.68
CA LEU A 10 64.81 69.44 -21.92
C LEU A 10 64.19 68.85 -23.19
N ILE A 11 64.99 68.68 -24.26
CA ILE A 11 64.54 68.05 -25.51
C ILE A 11 64.27 66.56 -25.32
N ILE A 12 65.12 65.85 -24.57
CA ILE A 12 64.90 64.42 -24.26
C ILE A 12 63.65 64.25 -23.39
N MET A 13 63.45 65.10 -22.38
CA MET A 13 62.26 65.07 -21.53
C MET A 13 60.98 65.38 -22.32
N LEU A 14 61.02 66.34 -23.26
CA LEU A 14 59.89 66.64 -24.13
C LEU A 14 59.58 65.48 -25.11
N MET A 15 60.60 64.74 -25.56
CA MET A 15 60.44 63.53 -26.37
C MET A 15 59.76 62.38 -25.59
N PHE A 16 60.03 62.25 -24.28
CA PHE A 16 59.35 61.28 -23.42
C PHE A 16 57.88 61.64 -23.14
N VAL A 17 57.52 62.93 -23.09
CA VAL A 17 56.11 63.36 -22.94
C VAL A 17 55.29 63.08 -24.21
N LEU A 18 55.90 63.21 -25.40
CA LEU A 18 55.23 62.89 -26.67
C LEU A 18 55.05 61.38 -26.91
N ALA A 19 55.92 60.54 -26.34
CA ALA A 19 55.83 59.08 -26.42
C ALA A 19 54.82 58.47 -25.44
N ALA A 20 54.34 59.24 -24.44
CA ALA A 20 53.35 58.80 -23.45
C ALA A 20 51.89 59.05 -23.88
N CYS A 21 51.65 59.78 -24.98
CA CYS A 21 50.33 59.91 -25.57
C CYS A 21 49.96 58.62 -26.31
N SER A 22 49.09 57.81 -25.71
CA SER A 22 48.35 56.78 -26.46
C SER A 22 47.61 57.44 -27.62
N LYS A 23 47.57 56.78 -28.80
CA LYS A 23 46.83 57.29 -29.96
C LYS A 23 45.39 57.63 -29.53
N TRP A 24 44.91 58.83 -29.83
CA TRP A 24 43.57 59.27 -29.41
C TRP A 24 42.47 58.31 -29.87
N ASP A 25 42.66 57.61 -30.97
CA ASP A 25 41.71 56.64 -31.54
C ASP A 25 41.76 55.24 -30.90
N ASP A 26 42.59 55.03 -29.88
CA ASP A 26 42.76 53.71 -29.24
C ASP A 26 41.49 53.26 -28.48
N TYR A 27 40.48 54.12 -28.30
CA TYR A 27 39.15 53.73 -27.82
C TYR A 27 38.30 53.03 -28.90
N LYS A 28 38.58 53.23 -30.19
CA LYS A 28 37.78 52.68 -31.30
C LYS A 28 37.85 51.16 -31.36
N LYS A 29 38.93 50.55 -30.86
CA LYS A 29 39.05 49.09 -30.68
C LYS A 29 37.97 48.50 -29.74
N TYR A 30 37.34 49.33 -28.92
CA TYR A 30 36.22 48.95 -28.05
C TYR A 30 34.84 49.26 -28.65
N THR A 31 34.77 49.94 -29.81
CA THR A 31 33.51 50.32 -30.50
C THR A 31 33.35 49.71 -31.89
N GLU A 32 34.38 49.04 -32.44
CA GLU A 32 34.38 48.43 -33.78
C GLU A 32 33.30 47.34 -33.98
N ALA A 33 32.86 46.67 -32.91
CA ALA A 33 31.85 45.62 -32.98
C ALA A 33 30.38 46.14 -32.94
N GLY A 34 30.17 47.45 -32.76
CA GLY A 34 28.84 48.03 -32.55
C GLY A 34 28.20 47.67 -31.20
N GLU A 35 27.00 48.18 -30.93
CA GLU A 35 26.23 47.87 -29.73
C GLU A 35 25.69 46.43 -29.78
N THR A 36 25.85 45.66 -28.70
CA THR A 36 25.23 44.32 -28.59
C THR A 36 23.74 44.48 -28.35
N ILE A 37 22.93 44.11 -29.35
CA ILE A 37 21.46 44.11 -29.24
C ILE A 37 21.03 42.84 -28.49
N TYR A 38 20.28 43.00 -27.40
CA TYR A 38 19.72 41.88 -26.64
C TYR A 38 18.21 41.78 -26.88
N SER A 39 17.72 40.57 -27.13
CA SER A 39 16.29 40.29 -27.06
C SER A 39 15.77 40.36 -25.61
N GLY A 40 14.50 40.71 -25.42
CA GLY A 40 13.87 40.75 -24.11
C GLY A 40 13.96 39.40 -23.36
N LYS A 41 14.60 39.41 -22.18
CA LYS A 41 14.76 38.22 -21.32
C LYS A 41 13.42 37.78 -20.72
N ILE A 42 13.23 36.47 -20.57
CA ILE A 42 12.12 35.93 -19.78
C ILE A 42 12.28 36.33 -18.30
N ASP A 43 11.17 36.60 -17.63
CA ASP A 43 11.14 36.99 -16.21
C ASP A 43 10.31 36.01 -15.36
N SER A 44 10.51 36.04 -14.04
CA SER A 44 9.71 35.27 -13.06
C SER A 44 9.59 33.77 -13.39
N VAL A 45 10.69 33.16 -13.82
CA VAL A 45 10.69 31.75 -14.23
C VAL A 45 10.39 30.82 -13.06
N LYS A 46 9.47 29.88 -13.26
CA LYS A 46 9.12 28.82 -12.31
C LYS A 46 9.16 27.45 -12.98
N THR A 47 9.51 26.43 -12.22
CA THR A 47 9.52 25.03 -12.65
C THR A 47 8.49 24.24 -11.87
N TYR A 48 7.83 23.31 -12.57
CA TYR A 48 6.81 22.43 -12.01
C TYR A 48 7.20 20.99 -12.37
N PRO A 49 7.50 20.15 -11.36
CA PRO A 49 7.86 18.75 -11.57
C PRO A 49 6.76 17.97 -12.26
N GLY A 50 7.12 16.93 -13.01
CA GLY A 50 6.18 15.96 -13.59
C GLY A 50 6.84 14.59 -13.80
N ASN A 51 6.10 13.67 -14.40
CA ASN A 51 6.60 12.33 -14.76
C ASN A 51 7.40 12.40 -16.06
N GLN A 52 8.71 12.27 -15.95
CA GLN A 52 9.68 12.35 -17.05
C GLN A 52 9.53 13.63 -17.88
N ARG A 53 9.16 14.71 -17.18
CA ARG A 53 8.97 16.04 -17.77
C ARG A 53 9.01 17.12 -16.70
N ILE A 54 9.34 18.34 -17.11
CA ILE A 54 9.26 19.53 -16.28
C ILE A 54 8.52 20.61 -17.05
N LYS A 55 7.46 21.17 -16.47
CA LYS A 55 6.81 22.36 -17.01
C LYS A 55 7.57 23.60 -16.52
N ILE A 56 7.93 24.48 -17.44
CA ILE A 56 8.58 25.76 -17.16
C ILE A 56 7.61 26.86 -17.55
N THR A 57 7.36 27.78 -16.62
CA THR A 57 6.59 28.99 -16.86
C THR A 57 7.40 30.24 -16.62
N GLY A 58 6.98 31.37 -17.19
CA GLY A 58 7.56 32.68 -16.92
C GLY A 58 6.79 33.77 -17.65
N LEU A 59 7.30 35.00 -17.60
CA LEU A 59 6.72 36.16 -18.27
C LEU A 59 7.63 36.59 -19.42
N LEU A 60 7.07 36.71 -20.61
CA LEU A 60 7.73 37.31 -21.76
C LEU A 60 7.50 38.82 -21.71
N PRO A 61 8.56 39.65 -21.80
CA PRO A 61 8.42 41.10 -21.74
C PRO A 61 7.69 41.64 -22.98
N ALA A 62 7.36 42.93 -22.94
CA ALA A 62 6.70 43.65 -24.04
C ALA A 62 7.61 43.91 -25.26
N ASP A 63 8.54 42.99 -25.56
CA ASP A 63 9.36 43.00 -26.76
C ASP A 63 8.67 42.16 -27.86
N PRO A 64 8.08 42.78 -28.90
CA PRO A 64 7.39 42.06 -29.96
C PRO A 64 8.35 41.28 -30.88
N LYS A 65 9.67 41.48 -30.77
CA LYS A 65 10.65 40.82 -31.64
C LYS A 65 10.98 39.39 -31.20
N ILE A 66 10.60 38.99 -29.98
CA ILE A 66 10.85 37.63 -29.47
C ILE A 66 10.15 36.60 -30.36
N ALA A 67 10.93 35.76 -31.04
CA ALA A 67 10.44 34.76 -31.99
C ALA A 67 10.60 33.32 -31.49
N LYS A 68 11.56 33.05 -30.62
CA LYS A 68 11.79 31.71 -30.07
C LYS A 68 12.43 31.75 -28.68
N ALA A 69 12.24 30.69 -27.90
CA ALA A 69 12.97 30.43 -26.67
C ALA A 69 13.73 29.11 -26.79
N LYS A 70 15.02 29.13 -26.48
CA LYS A 70 15.86 27.94 -26.33
C LYS A 70 15.99 27.63 -24.85
N ILE A 71 15.70 26.39 -24.48
CA ILE A 71 15.92 25.86 -23.14
C ILE A 71 17.00 24.80 -23.26
N SER A 72 18.11 24.97 -22.55
CA SER A 72 19.26 24.05 -22.60
C SER A 72 19.57 23.50 -21.21
N TRP A 73 20.11 22.29 -21.14
CA TRP A 73 20.57 21.63 -19.91
C TRP A 73 21.83 20.80 -20.21
N ASN A 74 22.35 20.06 -19.22
CA ASN A 74 23.56 19.23 -19.36
C ASN A 74 24.76 20.03 -19.92
N ASP A 75 25.04 21.16 -19.27
CA ASP A 75 26.05 22.15 -19.68
C ASP A 75 25.88 22.68 -21.12
N GLY A 76 24.63 22.72 -21.58
CA GLY A 76 24.26 23.21 -22.91
C GLY A 76 24.40 22.19 -24.03
N LYS A 77 24.77 20.93 -23.72
CA LYS A 77 24.86 19.83 -24.69
C LYS A 77 23.48 19.43 -25.21
N ASP A 78 22.47 19.49 -24.35
CA ASP A 78 21.09 19.19 -24.69
C ASP A 78 20.26 20.47 -24.71
N SER A 79 19.33 20.57 -25.68
CA SER A 79 18.42 21.71 -25.73
C SER A 79 17.13 21.41 -26.50
N ILE A 80 16.11 22.21 -26.22
CA ILE A 80 14.87 22.26 -26.97
C ILE A 80 14.55 23.71 -27.33
N ILE A 81 13.97 23.93 -28.50
CA ILE A 81 13.58 25.25 -29.00
C ILE A 81 12.07 25.28 -29.15
N TYR A 82 11.45 26.32 -28.59
CA TYR A 82 10.04 26.61 -28.78
C TYR A 82 9.89 27.88 -29.60
N ALA A 83 9.11 27.80 -30.68
CA ALA A 83 8.63 29.00 -31.36
C ALA A 83 7.69 29.78 -30.44
N ILE A 84 7.81 31.10 -30.46
CA ILE A 84 7.00 32.04 -29.71
C ILE A 84 6.26 32.92 -30.71
N THR A 85 4.95 33.00 -30.55
CA THR A 85 4.10 33.96 -31.26
C THR A 85 3.36 34.74 -30.20
N LYS A 86 3.61 36.04 -30.10
CA LYS A 86 3.00 36.91 -29.09
C LYS A 86 2.59 38.25 -29.66
N GLY A 87 1.59 38.87 -29.03
CA GLY A 87 1.15 40.24 -29.33
C GLY A 87 1.97 41.30 -28.58
N PRO A 88 1.58 42.59 -28.72
CA PRO A 88 2.12 43.67 -27.91
C PRO A 88 1.82 43.47 -26.43
N GLY A 89 2.73 43.89 -25.55
CA GLY A 89 2.58 43.75 -24.10
C GLY A 89 3.22 42.49 -23.50
N ILE A 90 3.03 42.30 -22.19
CA ILE A 90 3.57 41.14 -21.45
C ILE A 90 2.72 39.90 -21.78
N ASP A 91 3.38 38.76 -21.97
CA ASP A 91 2.71 37.48 -22.26
C ASP A 91 3.24 36.35 -21.33
N THR A 92 2.49 35.26 -21.20
CA THR A 92 2.87 34.11 -20.37
C THR A 92 3.58 33.04 -21.17
N PHE A 93 4.81 32.74 -20.80
CA PHE A 93 5.51 31.54 -21.27
C PHE A 93 5.07 30.32 -20.44
N SER A 94 4.70 29.24 -21.11
CA SER A 94 4.39 27.96 -20.46
C SER A 94 4.67 26.80 -21.42
N LYS A 95 5.76 26.05 -21.19
CA LYS A 95 6.19 24.92 -22.03
C LYS A 95 6.62 23.72 -21.19
N ILE A 96 6.49 22.52 -21.74
CA ILE A 96 6.86 21.26 -21.09
C ILE A 96 8.13 20.73 -21.73
N VAL A 97 9.18 20.54 -20.94
CA VAL A 97 10.44 19.94 -21.39
C VAL A 97 10.42 18.45 -21.01
N PRO A 98 10.40 17.52 -21.98
CA PRO A 98 10.51 16.09 -21.72
C PRO A 98 11.96 15.76 -21.34
N VAL A 99 12.17 15.19 -20.15
CA VAL A 99 13.49 14.83 -19.64
C VAL A 99 13.36 13.57 -18.78
N PRO A 100 14.34 12.63 -18.82
CA PRO A 100 14.34 11.48 -17.91
C PRO A 100 14.27 11.90 -16.45
N GLU A 101 13.89 10.97 -15.57
CA GLU A 101 13.89 11.22 -14.13
C GLU A 101 15.26 11.72 -13.62
N GLY A 102 15.26 12.83 -12.88
CA GLY A 102 16.50 13.49 -12.45
C GLY A 102 16.32 14.94 -12.02
N ILE A 103 17.43 15.55 -11.62
CA ILE A 103 17.50 16.97 -11.26
C ILE A 103 18.20 17.71 -12.40
N TYR A 104 17.59 18.79 -12.87
CA TYR A 104 18.06 19.55 -14.03
C TYR A 104 18.25 21.01 -13.66
N ASN A 105 19.34 21.59 -14.17
CA ASN A 105 19.59 23.01 -14.21
C ASN A 105 19.40 23.48 -15.66
N PHE A 106 18.32 24.21 -15.90
CA PHE A 106 18.02 24.75 -17.22
C PHE A 106 18.58 26.16 -17.37
N THR A 107 19.08 26.45 -18.55
CA THR A 107 19.37 27.79 -19.03
C THR A 107 18.38 28.15 -20.14
N ILE A 108 17.67 29.25 -19.97
CA ILE A 108 16.62 29.74 -20.86
C ILE A 108 17.12 31.03 -21.50
N GLN A 109 16.99 31.12 -22.82
CA GLN A 109 17.29 32.31 -23.61
C GLN A 109 16.22 32.51 -24.66
N THR A 110 15.75 33.76 -24.80
CA THR A 110 14.89 34.17 -25.91
C THR A 110 15.74 34.71 -27.04
N PHE A 111 15.24 34.58 -28.26
CA PHE A 111 15.90 35.08 -29.47
C PHE A 111 14.87 35.79 -30.33
N ASP A 112 15.31 36.86 -30.97
CA ASP A 112 14.54 37.49 -32.04
C ASP A 112 14.65 36.73 -33.37
N ALA A 113 13.93 37.21 -34.38
CA ALA A 113 13.92 36.60 -35.72
C ALA A 113 15.28 36.68 -36.44
N VAL A 114 16.15 37.64 -36.07
CA VAL A 114 17.46 37.86 -36.70
C VAL A 114 18.62 37.19 -35.95
N GLY A 115 18.37 36.64 -34.77
CA GLY A 115 19.31 35.83 -34.00
C GLY A 115 19.90 36.50 -32.76
N ASN A 116 19.50 37.73 -32.42
CA ASN A 116 19.95 38.38 -31.18
C ASN A 116 19.39 37.64 -29.96
N SER A 117 20.24 37.31 -29.00
CA SER A 117 19.85 36.56 -27.80
C SER A 117 19.58 37.47 -26.62
N SER A 118 18.72 37.05 -25.71
CA SER A 118 18.64 37.64 -24.37
C SER A 118 19.81 37.23 -23.47
N MET A 119 19.92 37.91 -22.34
CA MET A 119 20.64 37.38 -21.17
C MET A 119 20.09 36.00 -20.77
N LYS A 120 20.99 35.14 -20.27
CA LYS A 120 20.65 33.79 -19.77
C LYS A 120 19.85 33.88 -18.48
N VAL A 121 18.79 33.08 -18.39
CA VAL A 121 18.01 32.91 -17.15
C VAL A 121 18.10 31.45 -16.73
N ASN A 122 18.50 31.21 -15.49
CA ASN A 122 18.65 29.86 -14.97
C ASN A 122 17.43 29.46 -14.14
N ALA A 123 17.03 28.19 -14.25
CA ALA A 123 15.97 27.62 -13.44
C ALA A 123 16.25 26.14 -13.16
N SER A 124 16.10 25.72 -11.92
CA SER A 124 16.31 24.32 -11.52
C SER A 124 14.97 23.62 -11.33
N GLY A 125 14.89 22.34 -11.69
CA GLY A 125 13.69 21.53 -11.53
C GLY A 125 14.01 20.06 -11.37
N THR A 126 13.04 19.30 -10.87
CA THR A 126 13.13 17.85 -10.71
C THR A 126 12.10 17.20 -11.60
N ALA A 127 12.50 16.23 -12.41
CA ALA A 127 11.60 15.31 -13.09
C ALA A 127 11.54 14.04 -12.26
N TYR A 128 10.33 13.62 -11.89
CA TYR A 128 10.09 12.34 -11.23
C TYR A 128 9.82 11.26 -12.27
N GLY A 129 9.79 9.99 -11.87
CA GLY A 129 9.57 8.90 -12.81
C GLY A 129 9.48 7.53 -12.13
N PRO A 130 9.80 6.44 -12.87
CA PRO A 130 9.66 5.08 -12.38
C PRO A 130 10.44 4.78 -11.09
N LYS A 131 11.59 5.43 -10.84
CA LYS A 131 12.35 5.23 -9.61
C LYS A 131 11.61 5.80 -8.41
N TYR A 132 11.05 7.01 -8.52
CA TYR A 132 10.16 7.57 -7.50
C TYR A 132 8.94 6.67 -7.27
N GLU A 133 8.25 6.23 -8.33
CA GLU A 133 7.08 5.34 -8.22
C GLU A 133 7.38 4.01 -7.52
N SER A 134 8.55 3.42 -7.82
CA SER A 134 8.96 2.15 -7.20
C SER A 134 9.16 2.23 -5.69
N GLY A 135 9.41 3.43 -5.16
CA GLY A 135 9.55 3.68 -3.73
C GLY A 135 8.23 3.97 -3.00
N LEU A 136 7.11 4.09 -3.72
CA LEU A 136 5.80 4.41 -3.14
C LEU A 136 5.13 3.16 -2.55
N THR A 137 4.64 3.28 -1.33
CA THR A 137 3.92 2.22 -0.63
C THR A 137 2.41 2.44 -0.67
N ASN A 138 1.64 1.39 -0.44
CA ASN A 138 0.20 1.54 -0.23
C ASN A 138 -0.09 1.94 1.21
N ARG A 139 -1.14 2.74 1.40
CA ARG A 139 -1.80 2.90 2.69
C ARG A 139 -2.25 1.54 3.19
N ALA A 140 -1.82 1.16 4.39
CA ALA A 140 -2.13 -0.14 4.95
C ALA A 140 -3.65 -0.28 5.24
N VAL A 141 -4.16 -1.48 5.00
CA VAL A 141 -5.52 -1.88 5.36
C VAL A 141 -5.41 -2.74 6.62
N ASN A 142 -5.87 -2.21 7.74
CA ASN A 142 -5.84 -2.90 9.03
C ASN A 142 -6.86 -4.04 9.10
N ARG A 143 -8.01 -3.87 8.42
CA ARG A 143 -9.09 -4.85 8.38
C ARG A 143 -9.88 -4.72 7.08
N ALA A 144 -10.23 -5.85 6.48
CA ALA A 144 -11.05 -5.92 5.28
C ALA A 144 -12.07 -7.06 5.45
N GLU A 145 -13.32 -6.70 5.76
CA GLU A 145 -14.35 -7.67 6.13
C GLU A 145 -15.69 -7.36 5.46
N LEU A 146 -16.39 -8.39 4.98
CA LEU A 146 -17.78 -8.29 4.56
C LEU A 146 -18.69 -8.43 5.77
N MET A 147 -19.46 -7.38 6.06
CA MET A 147 -20.38 -7.33 7.18
C MET A 147 -21.65 -8.11 6.88
N THR A 148 -22.36 -8.54 7.92
CA THR A 148 -23.67 -9.21 7.80
C THR A 148 -24.73 -8.34 7.14
N THR A 149 -24.53 -7.02 7.10
CA THR A 149 -25.36 -6.06 6.37
C THR A 149 -25.19 -6.12 4.85
N GLY A 150 -24.22 -6.89 4.34
CA GLY A 150 -23.90 -6.97 2.91
C GLY A 150 -22.92 -5.88 2.41
N LYS A 151 -22.42 -5.03 3.31
CA LYS A 151 -21.39 -4.02 3.00
C LYS A 151 -20.00 -4.53 3.35
N ALA A 152 -19.02 -4.37 2.46
CA ALA A 152 -17.62 -4.62 2.82
C ALA A 152 -17.01 -3.40 3.47
N GLU A 153 -16.36 -3.57 4.62
CA GLU A 153 -15.67 -2.52 5.36
C GLU A 153 -14.17 -2.68 5.24
N LEU A 154 -13.51 -1.58 4.85
CA LEU A 154 -12.06 -1.44 4.85
C LEU A 154 -11.66 -0.44 5.94
N ALA A 155 -10.99 -0.93 6.98
CA ALA A 155 -10.38 -0.07 8.00
C ALA A 155 -8.94 0.25 7.61
N TRP A 156 -8.61 1.53 7.60
CA TRP A 156 -7.34 2.04 7.09
C TRP A 156 -6.40 2.42 8.23
N ASP A 157 -5.11 2.21 8.01
CA ASP A 157 -4.10 2.80 8.88
C ASP A 157 -3.91 4.29 8.61
N ASN A 158 -3.28 5.01 9.52
CA ASN A 158 -2.91 6.40 9.31
C ASN A 158 -1.69 6.48 8.39
N LEU A 159 -1.76 7.37 7.40
CA LEU A 159 -0.64 7.68 6.51
C LEU A 159 -0.44 9.19 6.50
N ASP A 160 0.78 9.62 6.81
CA ASP A 160 1.11 11.03 6.94
C ASP A 160 0.98 11.75 5.59
N ALA A 161 0.19 12.83 5.56
CA ALA A 161 0.03 13.68 4.38
C ALA A 161 1.34 14.37 3.98
N ALA A 162 2.29 14.55 4.91
CA ALA A 162 3.62 15.11 4.60
C ALA A 162 4.44 14.20 3.66
N SER A 163 4.08 12.92 3.53
CA SER A 163 4.67 12.01 2.52
C SER A 163 4.28 12.36 1.08
N GLY A 164 3.35 13.30 0.89
CA GLY A 164 2.76 13.63 -0.41
C GLY A 164 1.59 12.72 -0.78
N ALA A 165 1.19 11.77 0.09
CA ALA A 165 0.01 10.94 -0.14
C ALA A 165 -1.27 11.79 -0.24
N LEU A 166 -2.15 11.43 -1.17
CA LEU A 166 -3.45 12.10 -1.40
C LEU A 166 -4.62 11.27 -0.92
N GLY A 167 -4.51 9.94 -1.05
CA GLY A 167 -5.59 8.99 -0.78
C GLY A 167 -5.40 7.70 -1.55
N THR A 168 -6.33 6.77 -1.42
CA THR A 168 -6.25 5.44 -2.03
C THR A 168 -7.40 5.22 -2.99
N TRP A 169 -7.08 4.82 -4.21
CA TRP A 169 -8.08 4.37 -5.17
C TRP A 169 -8.32 2.88 -4.97
N VAL A 170 -9.57 2.49 -4.76
CA VAL A 170 -9.98 1.11 -4.48
C VAL A 170 -10.92 0.65 -5.58
N ARG A 171 -10.63 -0.52 -6.16
CA ARG A 171 -11.45 -1.22 -7.15
C ARG A 171 -11.98 -2.50 -6.55
N TYR A 172 -13.25 -2.80 -6.76
CA TYR A 172 -13.89 -3.98 -6.19
C TYR A 172 -14.96 -4.54 -7.12
N THR A 173 -15.41 -5.75 -6.82
CA THR A 173 -16.45 -6.44 -7.59
C THR A 173 -17.74 -6.44 -6.77
N LYS A 174 -18.83 -6.00 -7.39
CA LYS A 174 -20.18 -6.07 -6.83
C LYS A 174 -20.86 -7.39 -7.17
N VAL A 175 -21.91 -7.72 -6.43
CA VAL A 175 -22.84 -8.80 -6.78
C VAL A 175 -23.32 -8.60 -8.23
N GLY A 176 -23.39 -9.69 -9.00
CA GLY A 176 -23.68 -9.64 -10.44
C GLY A 176 -22.45 -9.34 -11.31
N ASP A 177 -21.24 -9.44 -10.76
CA ASP A 177 -19.96 -9.29 -11.47
C ASP A 177 -19.71 -7.91 -12.08
N VAL A 178 -20.40 -6.89 -11.57
CA VAL A 178 -20.19 -5.49 -11.94
C VAL A 178 -18.97 -4.95 -11.20
N VAL A 179 -18.04 -4.34 -11.92
CA VAL A 179 -16.84 -3.74 -11.32
C VAL A 179 -17.09 -2.28 -10.97
N ASP A 180 -16.72 -1.88 -9.76
CA ASP A 180 -16.84 -0.49 -9.28
C ASP A 180 -15.55 -0.01 -8.60
N SER A 181 -15.49 1.28 -8.30
CA SER A 181 -14.34 1.91 -7.67
C SER A 181 -14.70 3.12 -6.81
N VAL A 182 -13.88 3.37 -5.79
CA VAL A 182 -14.01 4.54 -4.91
C VAL A 182 -12.63 5.13 -4.63
N PHE A 183 -12.57 6.45 -4.55
CA PHE A 183 -11.40 7.15 -4.02
C PHE A 183 -11.61 7.41 -2.52
N VAL A 184 -10.65 6.97 -1.70
CA VAL A 184 -10.67 7.10 -0.25
C VAL A 184 -9.66 8.18 0.18
N PRO A 185 -10.13 9.35 0.67
CA PRO A 185 -9.25 10.38 1.21
C PRO A 185 -8.44 9.90 2.42
N LEU A 186 -7.28 10.49 2.68
CA LEU A 186 -6.47 10.15 3.86
C LEU A 186 -7.19 10.37 5.19
N THR A 187 -8.10 11.36 5.25
CA THR A 187 -8.89 11.69 6.45
C THR A 187 -9.88 10.60 6.84
N GLN A 188 -10.20 9.68 5.93
CA GLN A 188 -11.13 8.60 6.17
C GLN A 188 -10.40 7.39 6.76
N SER A 189 -10.86 6.90 7.92
CA SER A 189 -10.32 5.73 8.62
C SER A 189 -11.11 4.44 8.35
N LEU A 190 -12.35 4.55 7.86
CA LEU A 190 -13.22 3.43 7.53
C LEU A 190 -13.98 3.71 6.23
N THR A 191 -13.96 2.77 5.29
CA THR A 191 -14.73 2.85 4.04
C THR A 191 -15.67 1.67 3.91
N SER A 192 -16.94 1.94 3.61
CA SER A 192 -17.93 0.92 3.28
C SER A 192 -18.14 0.84 1.78
N LEU A 193 -18.11 -0.38 1.23
CA LEU A 193 -18.35 -0.71 -0.16
C LEU A 193 -19.68 -1.44 -0.27
N ASP A 194 -20.62 -0.86 -1.01
CA ASP A 194 -21.97 -1.41 -1.15
C ASP A 194 -22.00 -2.55 -2.18
N ASN A 195 -22.89 -3.53 -1.94
CA ASN A 195 -23.14 -4.68 -2.81
C ASN A 195 -21.87 -5.47 -3.14
N PHE A 196 -20.90 -5.56 -2.23
CA PHE A 196 -19.65 -6.28 -2.47
C PHE A 196 -19.90 -7.78 -2.72
N LYS A 197 -19.27 -8.37 -3.73
CA LYS A 197 -19.40 -9.79 -4.05
C LYS A 197 -18.62 -10.64 -3.02
N PRO A 198 -19.29 -11.50 -2.23
CA PRO A 198 -18.60 -12.37 -1.27
C PRO A 198 -17.53 -13.25 -1.94
N GLY A 199 -16.44 -13.54 -1.24
CA GLY A 199 -15.34 -14.36 -1.76
C GLY A 199 -14.51 -13.68 -2.84
N THR A 200 -14.56 -12.34 -2.94
CA THR A 200 -13.69 -11.56 -3.84
C THR A 200 -12.75 -10.65 -3.06
N SER A 201 -11.75 -10.10 -3.75
CA SER A 201 -10.76 -9.17 -3.19
C SER A 201 -11.00 -7.76 -3.70
N VAL A 202 -10.43 -6.77 -3.00
CA VAL A 202 -10.26 -5.42 -3.53
C VAL A 202 -8.86 -5.27 -4.14
N ARG A 203 -8.75 -4.44 -5.16
CA ARG A 203 -7.47 -3.99 -5.72
C ARG A 203 -7.29 -2.50 -5.44
N LEU A 204 -6.18 -2.11 -4.85
CA LEU A 204 -5.96 -0.74 -4.41
C LEU A 204 -4.60 -0.21 -4.81
N ARG A 205 -4.50 1.13 -4.91
CA ARG A 205 -3.24 1.86 -5.01
C ARG A 205 -3.37 3.23 -4.35
N THR A 206 -2.34 3.67 -3.66
CA THR A 206 -2.27 5.00 -3.05
C THR A 206 -1.69 6.00 -4.04
N LEU A 207 -2.31 7.16 -4.12
CA LEU A 207 -1.92 8.26 -4.99
C LEU A 207 -1.06 9.26 -4.24
N TYR A 208 -0.04 9.79 -4.91
CA TYR A 208 0.97 10.67 -4.34
C TYR A 208 1.21 11.88 -5.23
N LEU A 209 1.50 13.00 -4.57
CA LEU A 209 1.98 14.23 -5.17
C LEU A 209 3.32 14.60 -4.51
N PRO A 210 4.48 14.37 -5.16
CA PRO A 210 5.80 14.57 -4.54
C PRO A 210 6.04 16.01 -4.06
N LYS A 211 5.42 16.99 -4.71
CA LYS A 211 5.40 18.40 -4.31
C LYS A 211 4.05 19.00 -4.65
N PRO A 212 3.53 19.98 -3.88
CA PRO A 212 2.24 20.62 -4.15
C PRO A 212 2.10 21.21 -5.56
N ASN A 213 3.21 21.61 -6.20
CA ASN A 213 3.25 22.16 -7.55
C ASN A 213 3.59 21.12 -8.64
N CYS A 214 3.60 19.83 -8.34
CA CYS A 214 3.80 18.81 -9.35
C CYS A 214 2.58 18.75 -10.29
N ILE A 215 2.81 18.63 -11.59
CA ILE A 215 1.75 18.60 -12.60
C ILE A 215 1.17 17.20 -12.84
N ASP A 216 1.78 16.17 -12.24
CA ASP A 216 1.42 14.77 -12.40
C ASP A 216 1.21 14.11 -11.05
N THR A 217 0.24 13.20 -10.98
CA THR A 217 -0.02 12.35 -9.82
C THR A 217 0.63 10.99 -10.03
N PHE A 218 1.36 10.51 -9.03
CA PHE A 218 2.02 9.21 -9.04
C PHE A 218 1.20 8.20 -8.24
N SER A 219 1.44 6.91 -8.45
CA SER A 219 0.78 5.87 -7.68
C SER A 219 1.74 4.77 -7.28
N SER A 220 1.53 4.22 -6.08
CA SER A 220 2.14 2.96 -5.67
C SER A 220 1.72 1.79 -6.57
N ALA A 221 2.44 0.68 -6.46
CA ALA A 221 2.08 -0.56 -7.12
C ALA A 221 0.68 -1.04 -6.68
N LEU A 222 -0.07 -1.60 -7.63
CA LEU A 222 -1.40 -2.15 -7.35
C LEU A 222 -1.29 -3.32 -6.38
N GLN A 223 -2.01 -3.26 -5.27
CA GLN A 223 -2.07 -4.30 -4.24
C GLN A 223 -3.45 -4.95 -4.24
N THR A 224 -3.48 -6.27 -4.06
CA THR A 224 -4.72 -7.01 -3.82
C THR A 224 -4.88 -7.27 -2.33
N VAL A 225 -6.02 -6.91 -1.77
CA VAL A 225 -6.37 -7.18 -0.36
C VAL A 225 -7.61 -8.07 -0.34
N GLY A 226 -7.49 -9.23 0.31
CA GLY A 226 -8.61 -10.15 0.46
C GLY A 226 -9.63 -9.61 1.45
N VAL A 227 -10.92 -9.69 1.10
CA VAL A 227 -12.02 -9.32 1.99
C VAL A 227 -12.57 -10.60 2.61
N MET A 228 -12.42 -10.75 3.92
CA MET A 228 -12.93 -11.91 4.65
C MET A 228 -14.43 -11.77 4.88
N TYR A 229 -15.21 -12.83 4.68
CA TYR A 229 -16.64 -12.83 5.00
C TYR A 229 -16.93 -13.83 6.10
N ASP A 230 -17.37 -13.36 7.27
CA ASP A 230 -17.78 -14.23 8.38
C ASP A 230 -19.10 -14.94 8.02
N VAL A 231 -18.99 -16.23 7.72
CA VAL A 231 -20.12 -17.11 7.39
C VAL A 231 -20.46 -18.04 8.56
N THR A 232 -19.90 -17.80 9.75
CA THR A 232 -20.06 -18.70 10.91
C THR A 232 -21.52 -18.97 11.21
N ALA A 233 -22.34 -17.93 11.36
CA ALA A 233 -23.76 -18.06 11.70
C ALA A 233 -24.61 -18.72 10.60
N GLN A 234 -24.08 -18.84 9.38
CA GLN A 234 -24.77 -19.50 8.26
C GLN A 234 -24.61 -21.01 8.30
N TYR A 235 -23.49 -21.51 8.85
CA TYR A 235 -23.12 -22.91 8.74
C TYR A 235 -22.85 -23.60 10.08
N ILE A 236 -22.36 -22.89 11.09
CA ILE A 236 -21.98 -23.45 12.39
C ILE A 236 -22.94 -22.93 13.45
N LEU A 237 -23.72 -23.85 14.00
CA LEU A 237 -24.61 -23.55 15.11
C LEU A 237 -23.84 -23.56 16.43
N ASN A 238 -24.29 -22.82 17.44
CA ASN A 238 -23.66 -22.80 18.77
C ASN A 238 -22.13 -22.63 18.69
N ALA A 239 -21.66 -21.62 17.93
CA ALA A 239 -20.24 -21.41 17.61
C ALA A 239 -19.59 -20.26 18.40
N GLY A 240 -20.40 -19.52 19.16
CA GLY A 240 -20.01 -18.31 19.86
C GLY A 240 -19.25 -18.55 21.16
N ILE A 241 -18.97 -17.45 21.87
CA ILE A 241 -18.47 -17.50 23.25
C ILE A 241 -19.60 -18.07 24.12
N ASN A 242 -19.26 -18.95 25.07
CA ASN A 242 -20.20 -19.62 25.97
C ASN A 242 -21.17 -20.58 25.28
N PHE A 243 -20.65 -21.73 24.85
CA PHE A 243 -21.44 -22.79 24.21
C PHE A 243 -22.64 -23.23 25.09
N ALA A 244 -23.81 -23.34 24.47
CA ALA A 244 -24.99 -23.91 25.11
C ALA A 244 -24.88 -25.45 25.24
N ASN A 245 -25.54 -26.03 26.24
CA ASN A 245 -25.68 -27.47 26.42
C ASN A 245 -27.08 -27.96 26.00
N SER A 246 -27.19 -29.23 25.61
CA SER A 246 -28.46 -29.87 25.22
C SER A 246 -29.07 -30.75 26.31
N ASP A 247 -28.33 -31.05 27.36
CA ASP A 247 -28.74 -31.98 28.42
C ASP A 247 -29.42 -31.32 29.62
N GLY A 248 -29.53 -29.98 29.63
CA GLY A 248 -30.09 -29.23 30.77
C GLY A 248 -29.24 -29.29 32.04
N GLY A 249 -28.06 -29.91 31.98
CA GLY A 249 -27.14 -30.02 33.11
C GLY A 249 -26.64 -28.66 33.59
N THR A 250 -26.46 -28.54 34.90
CA THR A 250 -25.84 -27.37 35.55
C THR A 250 -24.46 -27.68 36.12
N GLY A 251 -24.10 -28.96 36.18
CA GLY A 251 -22.78 -29.43 36.61
C GLY A 251 -21.67 -29.05 35.64
N ARG A 252 -20.43 -29.38 36.03
CA ARG A 252 -19.22 -29.09 35.22
C ARG A 252 -19.26 -29.77 33.86
N TRP A 253 -19.51 -31.09 33.84
CA TRP A 253 -19.56 -31.87 32.60
C TRP A 253 -20.94 -31.77 31.97
N GLN A 254 -20.95 -31.40 30.69
CA GLN A 254 -22.18 -31.20 29.92
C GLN A 254 -21.98 -31.69 28.48
N THR A 255 -23.08 -31.83 27.77
CA THR A 255 -23.14 -32.19 26.36
C THR A 255 -23.44 -30.94 25.54
N PRO A 256 -22.56 -30.54 24.60
CA PRO A 256 -22.75 -29.33 23.82
C PRO A 256 -23.95 -29.45 22.88
N ALA A 257 -24.84 -28.46 22.90
CA ALA A 257 -25.96 -28.42 21.96
C ALA A 257 -25.48 -28.25 20.53
N GLN A 258 -26.14 -28.91 19.57
CA GLN A 258 -25.86 -28.83 18.12
C GLN A 258 -24.48 -29.37 17.68
N TRP A 259 -23.66 -29.85 18.61
CA TRP A 259 -22.37 -30.49 18.30
C TRP A 259 -22.49 -32.00 18.51
N ILE A 260 -21.99 -32.77 17.56
CA ILE A 260 -21.92 -34.22 17.67
C ILE A 260 -20.70 -34.56 18.53
N THR A 261 -20.91 -35.30 19.61
CA THR A 261 -19.84 -35.87 20.44
C THR A 261 -19.81 -37.38 20.22
N THR A 262 -18.62 -37.98 20.19
CA THR A 262 -18.50 -39.46 20.16
C THR A 262 -18.58 -40.05 21.57
N PRO A 263 -18.91 -41.35 21.72
CA PRO A 263 -18.94 -42.01 23.02
C PRO A 263 -17.65 -41.82 23.83
N ASP A 264 -16.48 -41.89 23.18
CA ASP A 264 -15.18 -41.65 23.84
C ASP A 264 -15.09 -40.28 24.55
N VAL A 265 -15.81 -39.26 24.05
CA VAL A 265 -15.83 -37.92 24.64
C VAL A 265 -16.85 -37.80 25.78
N ARG A 266 -17.87 -38.64 25.82
CA ARG A 266 -18.93 -38.62 26.84
C ARG A 266 -18.53 -39.42 28.08
N ASN A 267 -17.35 -39.12 28.60
CA ASN A 267 -16.69 -39.81 29.70
C ASN A 267 -16.78 -39.09 31.06
N GLY A 268 -17.59 -38.02 31.16
CA GLY A 268 -17.80 -37.21 32.37
C GLY A 268 -18.71 -37.84 33.43
N GLY A 269 -19.13 -39.09 33.24
CA GLY A 269 -20.16 -39.79 34.02
C GLY A 269 -21.56 -39.55 33.47
N GLY A 270 -22.45 -40.54 33.54
CA GLY A 270 -23.85 -40.39 33.07
C GLY A 270 -24.01 -40.15 31.56
N ASP A 271 -23.05 -40.61 30.73
CA ASP A 271 -23.00 -40.38 29.27
C ASP A 271 -23.06 -38.89 28.89
N VAL A 272 -22.45 -38.01 29.70
CA VAL A 272 -22.23 -36.60 29.35
C VAL A 272 -20.75 -36.30 29.09
N GLY A 273 -20.51 -35.31 28.24
CA GLY A 273 -19.17 -34.83 27.94
C GLY A 273 -19.09 -34.10 26.61
N GLY A 274 -17.95 -33.47 26.36
CA GLY A 274 -17.75 -32.59 25.20
C GLY A 274 -17.90 -31.10 25.51
N LEU A 275 -18.39 -30.76 26.70
CA LEU A 275 -18.48 -29.38 27.20
C LEU A 275 -18.02 -29.29 28.65
N ASP A 276 -17.14 -28.34 28.95
CA ASP A 276 -16.67 -28.02 30.31
C ASP A 276 -17.24 -26.66 30.76
N ASN A 277 -18.02 -26.69 31.83
CA ASN A 277 -18.60 -25.54 32.53
C ASN A 277 -17.90 -25.29 33.88
N GLY A 278 -16.58 -25.52 33.96
CA GLY A 278 -15.78 -25.22 35.15
C GLY A 278 -15.78 -23.72 35.46
N GLY A 279 -16.08 -23.35 36.71
CA GLY A 279 -16.21 -21.94 37.12
C GLY A 279 -14.92 -21.12 37.06
N TRP A 280 -13.77 -21.75 36.83
CA TRP A 280 -12.48 -21.09 36.59
C TRP A 280 -12.22 -20.79 35.11
N LEU A 281 -13.07 -21.30 34.21
CA LEU A 281 -12.97 -21.01 32.79
C LEU A 281 -13.59 -19.65 32.49
N PRO A 282 -13.07 -18.91 31.50
CA PRO A 282 -13.65 -17.63 31.11
C PRO A 282 -15.07 -17.77 30.53
N SER A 283 -15.44 -18.95 30.03
CA SER A 283 -16.79 -19.32 29.59
C SER A 283 -16.87 -20.84 29.39
N LYS A 284 -18.06 -21.38 29.14
CA LYS A 284 -18.21 -22.79 28.73
C LYS A 284 -17.40 -23.08 27.47
N ALA A 285 -16.65 -24.19 27.46
CA ALA A 285 -15.75 -24.56 26.36
C ALA A 285 -16.10 -25.94 25.81
N LEU A 286 -16.01 -26.12 24.49
CA LEU A 286 -15.92 -27.46 23.92
C LEU A 286 -14.65 -28.11 24.46
N SER A 287 -14.78 -29.30 25.03
CA SER A 287 -13.69 -29.93 25.77
C SER A 287 -13.62 -31.44 25.57
N LEU A 288 -12.40 -31.95 25.35
CA LEU A 288 -12.08 -33.38 25.40
C LEU A 288 -11.07 -33.56 26.54
N GLU A 289 -11.41 -34.34 27.56
CA GLU A 289 -10.58 -34.50 28.77
C GLU A 289 -10.48 -35.98 29.19
N ALA A 290 -9.26 -36.41 29.51
CA ALA A 290 -8.89 -37.72 30.03
C ALA A 290 -7.99 -37.52 31.26
N TRP A 291 -8.61 -37.19 32.39
CA TRP A 291 -7.94 -37.01 33.68
C TRP A 291 -7.55 -38.34 34.33
N TRP A 292 -6.75 -38.27 35.39
CA TRP A 292 -6.51 -39.41 36.28
C TRP A 292 -7.84 -39.90 36.86
N GLY A 293 -8.18 -41.16 36.61
CA GLY A 293 -9.44 -41.77 37.05
C GLY A 293 -10.63 -41.60 36.09
N MET A 294 -10.44 -40.95 34.93
CA MET A 294 -11.42 -40.97 33.83
C MET A 294 -11.05 -42.04 32.79
N PRO A 295 -12.02 -42.51 31.97
CA PRO A 295 -11.71 -43.33 30.80
C PRO A 295 -10.75 -42.61 29.83
N GLU A 296 -9.88 -43.38 29.18
CA GLU A 296 -9.07 -42.87 28.07
C GLU A 296 -9.93 -42.49 26.86
N ILE A 297 -9.39 -41.65 25.98
CA ILE A 297 -10.04 -41.20 24.75
C ILE A 297 -9.25 -41.78 23.56
N PRO A 298 -9.58 -42.96 23.04
CA PRO A 298 -8.84 -43.53 21.92
C PRO A 298 -9.14 -42.84 20.59
N ASN A 299 -10.37 -42.32 20.39
CA ASN A 299 -10.80 -41.65 19.15
C ASN A 299 -11.93 -40.62 19.40
N GLY A 300 -11.66 -39.65 20.27
CA GLY A 300 -12.64 -38.62 20.63
C GLY A 300 -12.86 -37.62 19.50
N LYS A 301 -14.13 -37.28 19.22
CA LYS A 301 -14.51 -36.29 18.20
C LYS A 301 -15.62 -35.39 18.74
N ILE A 302 -15.48 -34.09 18.49
CA ILE A 302 -16.55 -33.08 18.67
C ILE A 302 -16.66 -32.30 17.38
N TYR A 303 -17.76 -32.41 16.66
CA TYR A 303 -17.86 -31.83 15.31
C TYR A 303 -19.28 -31.47 14.89
N GLN A 304 -19.36 -30.64 13.85
CA GLN A 304 -20.58 -30.42 13.08
C GLN A 304 -20.33 -30.80 11.62
N SER A 305 -21.40 -31.11 10.89
CA SER A 305 -21.32 -31.39 9.47
C SER A 305 -22.41 -30.66 8.70
N PHE A 306 -22.05 -30.14 7.54
CA PHE A 306 -22.92 -29.34 6.68
C PHE A 306 -22.31 -29.27 5.27
N THR A 307 -23.10 -28.83 4.29
CA THR A 307 -22.60 -28.60 2.93
C THR A 307 -22.06 -27.19 2.80
N LEU A 308 -20.83 -27.07 2.34
CA LEU A 308 -20.24 -25.79 1.91
C LEU A 308 -20.24 -25.69 0.38
N PRO A 309 -20.57 -24.53 -0.19
CA PRO A 309 -20.34 -24.26 -1.61
C PRO A 309 -18.86 -24.38 -2.01
N ALA A 310 -18.59 -24.37 -3.31
CA ALA A 310 -17.23 -24.18 -3.81
C ALA A 310 -16.69 -22.82 -3.35
N GLY A 311 -15.43 -22.78 -2.93
CA GLY A 311 -14.83 -21.56 -2.40
C GLY A 311 -13.58 -21.84 -1.58
N LYS A 312 -12.92 -20.75 -1.15
CA LYS A 312 -11.82 -20.82 -0.20
C LYS A 312 -12.33 -20.41 1.17
N TYR A 313 -11.90 -21.13 2.19
CA TYR A 313 -12.40 -20.95 3.53
C TYR A 313 -11.27 -20.95 4.54
N THR A 314 -11.49 -20.23 5.64
CA THR A 314 -10.64 -20.27 6.83
C THR A 314 -11.49 -20.65 8.03
N LEU A 315 -11.26 -21.84 8.59
CA LEU A 315 -11.79 -22.22 9.90
C LEU A 315 -10.85 -21.66 10.99
N VAL A 316 -11.42 -21.01 12.00
CA VAL A 316 -10.70 -20.50 13.16
C VAL A 316 -11.31 -21.04 14.44
N MET A 317 -10.54 -21.79 15.21
CA MET A 317 -10.94 -22.23 16.56
C MET A 317 -10.04 -21.59 17.61
N THR A 318 -10.63 -20.83 18.53
CA THR A 318 -9.91 -20.17 19.62
C THR A 318 -9.70 -21.16 20.75
N ALA A 319 -8.46 -21.62 20.90
CA ALA A 319 -8.09 -22.59 21.90
C ALA A 319 -7.74 -21.92 23.23
N GLY A 320 -8.16 -22.56 24.31
CA GLY A 320 -7.70 -22.28 25.65
C GLY A 320 -6.41 -23.01 25.97
N ASP A 321 -6.26 -23.36 27.24
CA ASP A 321 -5.24 -24.30 27.66
C ASP A 321 -5.46 -25.69 27.04
N CYS A 322 -4.35 -26.39 26.80
CA CYS A 322 -4.36 -27.81 26.46
C CYS A 322 -3.13 -28.49 27.06
N SER A 323 -3.28 -29.74 27.48
CA SER A 323 -2.14 -30.54 27.94
C SER A 323 -1.16 -30.80 26.79
N ASP A 324 0.08 -31.16 27.11
CA ASP A 324 1.09 -31.48 26.10
C ASP A 324 0.99 -32.93 25.60
N GLY A 325 0.37 -33.83 26.37
CA GLY A 325 0.23 -35.26 26.05
C GLY A 325 -0.98 -35.61 25.17
N GLY A 326 -0.83 -36.69 24.41
CA GLY A 326 -1.85 -37.18 23.47
C GLY A 326 -1.88 -36.42 22.14
N THR A 327 -2.60 -36.99 21.17
CA THR A 327 -2.81 -36.38 19.85
C THR A 327 -4.05 -35.50 19.90
N LYS A 328 -3.95 -34.25 19.43
CA LYS A 328 -5.04 -33.26 19.47
C LYS A 328 -5.08 -32.46 18.17
N TYR A 329 -6.12 -32.68 17.38
CA TYR A 329 -6.29 -32.02 16.10
C TYR A 329 -7.52 -31.12 16.08
N ILE A 330 -7.41 -30.08 15.27
CA ILE A 330 -8.55 -29.45 14.62
C ILE A 330 -8.55 -29.97 13.18
N THR A 331 -9.71 -30.41 12.71
CA THR A 331 -9.82 -31.13 11.44
C THR A 331 -10.99 -30.61 10.62
N VAL A 332 -10.79 -30.53 9.30
CA VAL A 332 -11.84 -30.42 8.29
C VAL A 332 -11.69 -31.61 7.35
N ALA A 333 -12.74 -32.40 7.17
CA ALA A 333 -12.75 -33.56 6.29
C ALA A 333 -14.01 -33.58 5.41
N ALA A 334 -13.94 -34.27 4.29
CA ALA A 334 -15.11 -34.49 3.44
C ALA A 334 -16.04 -35.54 4.07
N GLY A 335 -17.34 -35.43 3.82
CA GLY A 335 -18.37 -36.32 4.33
C GLY A 335 -19.06 -35.81 5.59
N THR A 336 -19.85 -36.68 6.23
CA THR A 336 -20.70 -36.34 7.38
C THR A 336 -20.05 -36.61 8.73
N VAL A 337 -18.85 -37.21 8.76
CA VAL A 337 -18.16 -37.63 9.98
C VAL A 337 -16.67 -37.33 9.83
N LEU A 338 -16.03 -36.90 10.92
CA LEU A 338 -14.57 -36.76 10.93
C LEU A 338 -13.89 -38.15 10.88
N PRO A 339 -12.73 -38.30 10.19
CA PRO A 339 -12.01 -39.56 10.12
C PRO A 339 -11.57 -40.05 11.51
N ASP A 340 -11.14 -41.29 11.66
CA ASP A 340 -10.54 -41.72 12.92
C ASP A 340 -9.19 -41.04 13.17
N ILE A 341 -8.80 -40.90 14.43
CA ILE A 341 -7.62 -40.12 14.83
C ILE A 341 -6.33 -40.55 14.09
N ASN A 342 -6.18 -41.85 13.84
CA ASN A 342 -5.04 -42.43 13.11
C ASN A 342 -5.07 -42.16 11.59
N ASN A 343 -6.23 -41.76 11.06
CA ASN A 343 -6.46 -41.49 9.65
C ASN A 343 -6.58 -39.98 9.35
N VAL A 344 -6.44 -39.11 10.35
CA VAL A 344 -6.55 -37.65 10.16
C VAL A 344 -5.57 -37.14 9.12
N GLN A 345 -4.34 -37.65 9.12
CA GLN A 345 -3.30 -37.18 8.19
C GLN A 345 -3.60 -37.52 6.73
N THR A 346 -4.32 -38.62 6.46
CA THR A 346 -4.57 -39.14 5.11
C THR A 346 -5.97 -38.84 4.59
N SER A 347 -6.95 -38.67 5.49
CA SER A 347 -8.38 -38.57 5.14
C SER A 347 -8.99 -37.18 5.40
N SER A 348 -8.18 -36.19 5.80
CA SER A 348 -8.65 -34.82 6.03
C SER A 348 -8.41 -33.94 4.81
N ILE A 349 -9.28 -32.94 4.60
CA ILE A 349 -9.03 -31.85 3.65
C ILE A 349 -7.90 -30.97 4.19
N VAL A 350 -7.99 -30.63 5.47
CA VAL A 350 -6.94 -29.91 6.21
C VAL A 350 -7.05 -30.26 7.69
N PHE A 351 -5.91 -30.33 8.36
CA PHE A 351 -5.85 -30.50 9.80
C PHE A 351 -4.66 -29.73 10.38
N LYS A 352 -4.67 -29.49 11.68
CA LYS A 352 -3.49 -29.03 12.42
C LYS A 352 -3.50 -29.51 13.86
N ASN A 353 -2.30 -29.64 14.44
CA ASN A 353 -2.16 -29.75 15.89
C ASN A 353 -2.70 -28.47 16.55
N ILE A 354 -3.44 -28.63 17.65
CA ILE A 354 -3.91 -27.49 18.41
C ILE A 354 -2.73 -26.74 19.04
N THR A 355 -2.79 -25.41 18.97
CA THR A 355 -1.88 -24.51 19.69
C THR A 355 -2.67 -23.91 20.85
N LYS A 356 -2.22 -24.11 22.09
CA LYS A 356 -2.83 -23.51 23.29
C LYS A 356 -2.79 -21.99 23.25
N TRP A 357 -3.79 -21.36 23.87
CA TRP A 357 -3.91 -19.91 24.02
C TRP A 357 -3.83 -19.11 22.71
N ALA A 358 -4.34 -19.69 21.62
CA ALA A 358 -4.19 -19.14 20.28
C ALA A 358 -5.42 -19.36 19.39
N ASP A 359 -5.54 -18.49 18.38
CA ASP A 359 -6.42 -18.71 17.25
C ASP A 359 -5.80 -19.73 16.30
N ASN A 360 -6.41 -20.91 16.22
CA ASN A 360 -5.99 -21.98 15.34
C ASN A 360 -6.68 -21.83 13.99
N LYS A 361 -5.93 -21.40 12.98
CA LYS A 361 -6.43 -21.14 11.62
C LYS A 361 -6.12 -22.31 10.68
N LEU A 362 -7.13 -22.79 9.96
CA LEU A 362 -7.01 -23.80 8.91
C LEU A 362 -7.59 -23.22 7.61
N ASN A 363 -6.75 -23.10 6.59
CA ASN A 363 -7.16 -22.64 5.26
C ASN A 363 -7.40 -23.85 4.36
N PHE A 364 -8.53 -23.88 3.65
CA PHE A 364 -8.85 -24.93 2.71
C PHE A 364 -9.63 -24.41 1.51
N THR A 365 -9.62 -25.17 0.42
CA THR A 365 -10.33 -24.83 -0.83
C THR A 365 -11.21 -26.00 -1.23
N LEU A 366 -12.45 -25.71 -1.61
CA LEU A 366 -13.41 -26.65 -2.15
C LEU A 366 -13.66 -26.30 -3.62
N ALA A 367 -13.37 -27.23 -4.52
CA ALA A 367 -13.60 -27.04 -5.96
C ALA A 367 -15.09 -27.09 -6.34
N ASN A 368 -15.88 -27.82 -5.56
CA ASN A 368 -17.32 -28.02 -5.76
C ASN A 368 -18.05 -27.88 -4.42
N ALA A 369 -19.38 -27.76 -4.47
CA ALA A 369 -20.18 -27.91 -3.26
C ALA A 369 -19.89 -29.28 -2.62
N THR A 370 -19.48 -29.26 -1.35
CA THR A 370 -18.94 -30.45 -0.67
C THR A 370 -19.57 -30.55 0.71
N GLN A 371 -20.09 -31.73 1.04
CA GLN A 371 -20.44 -32.07 2.42
C GLN A 371 -19.15 -32.18 3.23
N VAL A 372 -19.03 -31.41 4.31
CA VAL A 372 -17.85 -31.40 5.18
C VAL A 372 -18.24 -31.69 6.62
N ALA A 373 -17.31 -32.31 7.36
CA ALA A 373 -17.32 -32.39 8.81
C ALA A 373 -16.13 -31.57 9.34
N MET A 374 -16.37 -30.74 10.34
CA MET A 374 -15.32 -29.94 10.97
C MET A 374 -15.45 -29.87 12.49
N GLY A 375 -14.32 -29.94 13.19
CA GLY A 375 -14.33 -30.04 14.64
C GLY A 375 -12.98 -30.37 15.26
N LEU A 376 -13.06 -30.85 16.50
CA LEU A 376 -11.95 -31.27 17.34
C LEU A 376 -11.83 -32.79 17.32
N GLN A 377 -10.60 -33.28 17.38
CA GLN A 377 -10.32 -34.70 17.54
C GLN A 377 -9.18 -34.92 18.53
N ALA A 378 -9.29 -35.98 19.33
CA ALA A 378 -8.22 -36.34 20.24
C ALA A 378 -8.03 -37.85 20.40
N GLY A 379 -6.78 -38.25 20.59
CA GLY A 379 -6.34 -39.56 21.08
C GLY A 379 -5.50 -39.35 22.33
N MET A 380 -6.03 -39.65 23.52
CA MET A 380 -5.43 -39.28 24.81
C MET A 380 -5.54 -40.41 25.83
N LYS A 381 -4.44 -40.66 26.55
CA LYS A 381 -4.43 -41.51 27.76
C LYS A 381 -5.00 -40.76 28.96
N ALA A 382 -5.52 -41.50 29.94
CA ALA A 382 -6.07 -41.01 31.21
C ALA A 382 -4.98 -40.52 32.18
N GLU A 383 -4.16 -39.58 31.71
CA GLU A 383 -2.93 -39.12 32.36
C GLU A 383 -2.97 -37.61 32.66
N GLY A 384 -4.17 -37.02 32.71
CA GLY A 384 -4.33 -35.57 32.89
C GLY A 384 -4.34 -34.82 31.56
N ASN A 385 -4.81 -35.47 30.50
CA ASN A 385 -4.80 -34.90 29.16
C ASN A 385 -6.09 -34.17 28.84
N PHE A 386 -5.99 -32.98 28.24
CA PHE A 386 -7.18 -32.20 27.87
C PHE A 386 -6.92 -31.26 26.69
N MET A 387 -7.99 -30.79 26.05
CA MET A 387 -7.99 -29.68 25.10
C MET A 387 -9.29 -28.89 25.18
N LYS A 388 -9.23 -27.57 25.05
CA LYS A 388 -10.40 -26.68 25.17
C LYS A 388 -10.49 -25.70 24.02
N VAL A 389 -11.70 -25.48 23.51
CA VAL A 389 -12.01 -24.44 22.52
C VAL A 389 -13.19 -23.61 22.98
N PHE A 390 -13.01 -22.29 22.95
CA PHE A 390 -13.99 -21.32 23.46
C PHE A 390 -14.81 -20.64 22.37
N LYS A 391 -14.39 -20.76 21.10
CA LYS A 391 -15.06 -20.10 19.99
C LYS A 391 -14.70 -20.78 18.67
N VAL A 392 -15.66 -20.92 17.77
CA VAL A 392 -15.46 -21.42 16.41
C VAL A 392 -15.95 -20.36 15.43
N ARG A 393 -15.16 -20.08 14.39
CA ARG A 393 -15.49 -19.14 13.33
C ARG A 393 -15.15 -19.73 11.97
N LEU A 394 -15.97 -19.45 10.98
CA LEU A 394 -15.73 -19.83 9.59
C LEU A 394 -15.81 -18.61 8.70
N TYR A 395 -14.77 -18.38 7.93
CA TYR A 395 -14.69 -17.28 6.99
C TYR A 395 -14.64 -17.81 5.55
N LEU A 396 -15.43 -17.22 4.67
CA LEU A 396 -15.21 -17.30 3.22
C LEU A 396 -14.12 -16.28 2.86
N THR A 397 -13.13 -16.72 2.09
CA THR A 397 -11.96 -15.92 1.69
C THR A 397 -11.80 -15.92 0.17
N PRO A 398 -11.14 -14.89 -0.40
CA PRO A 398 -10.97 -14.77 -1.86
C PRO A 398 -9.84 -15.57 -2.49
#